data_AF-A0A3N5YWD2-F1
#
_entry.id   AF-A0A3N5YWD2-F1
#
_cell.length_a   1.000
_cell.length_b   1.000
_cell.length_c   1.000
_cell.angle_alpha   90.00
_cell.angle_beta   90.00
_cell.angle_gamma   90.00
#
_symmetry.space_group_name_H-M   'P 1'
#
loop_
_entity.id
_entity.type
_entity.pdbx_description
1 polymer ?
#
loop_
_entity_poly.entity_id
_entity_poly.type
_entity_poly.pdbx_seq_one_letter_code
_entity_poly.pdbx_strand_id
1 'polypeptide(L)'
;MLGRTRRTHLVGIGGSGMNGIAELLANLGYSVSGSDAKRSAVTERLVSLGVRVHEGHDAAHVGDADVLVYSSAIRPTNPEIVEATRRRIPVIPRAEMLAELMRLRYGIAVAGAHGKTTTTSMIALVLERAGLDPTAVIGGRLSAFGSSARLGRGDCMVAEADESDRSFLKLSPTVAVITNIDREHMEAYGGFADLQQAFVDFANKVPFYGAVIACLDDAELRHVLPRMTRRATTYGRDAAHRLVTELVSAGITNVSGLALGIDAAAHQAALDAGGRTLAVMGCGIDQVYPPEHRTLAARIT
;
A
#
# COMPACT_ATOMS: atom_id res chain seq x y z
N MET A 1 2.74 0.74 -21.83
CA MET A 1 4.17 0.94 -22.14
C MET A 1 4.58 2.34 -21.72
N LEU A 2 5.74 2.51 -21.06
CA LEU A 2 6.35 3.81 -20.69
C LEU A 2 6.86 4.60 -21.93
N GLY A 3 6.01 4.78 -22.95
CA GLY A 3 6.39 5.43 -24.20
C GLY A 3 7.58 4.76 -24.89
N ARG A 4 8.62 5.56 -25.20
CA ARG A 4 9.87 5.10 -25.84
C ARG A 4 10.94 4.62 -24.84
N THR A 5 10.69 4.76 -23.55
CA THR A 5 11.62 4.37 -22.49
C THR A 5 11.85 2.86 -22.53
N ARG A 6 13.12 2.45 -22.57
CA ARG A 6 13.55 1.05 -22.50
C ARG A 6 14.61 0.83 -21.43
N ARG A 7 15.39 1.86 -21.10
CA ARG A 7 16.49 1.83 -20.14
C ARG A 7 16.20 2.73 -18.94
N THR A 8 16.22 2.17 -17.75
CA THR A 8 15.99 2.89 -16.50
C THR A 8 17.20 2.77 -15.59
N HIS A 9 17.70 3.89 -15.08
CA HIS A 9 18.76 3.93 -14.07
C HIS A 9 18.19 4.33 -12.70
N LEU A 10 18.45 3.55 -11.66
CA LEU A 10 17.96 3.80 -10.30
C LEU A 10 19.11 4.19 -9.36
N VAL A 11 19.01 5.36 -8.72
CA VAL A 11 19.99 5.83 -7.73
C VAL A 11 19.52 5.48 -6.32
N GLY A 12 20.35 4.74 -5.58
CA GLY A 12 19.95 4.11 -4.31
C GLY A 12 19.11 2.85 -4.53
N ILE A 13 19.51 2.00 -5.49
CA ILE A 13 18.72 0.87 -5.97
C ILE A 13 18.46 -0.22 -4.92
N GLY A 14 19.32 -0.35 -3.92
CA GLY A 14 19.18 -1.29 -2.80
C GLY A 14 18.22 -0.81 -1.70
N GLY A 15 17.83 0.46 -1.71
CA GLY A 15 16.92 1.05 -0.72
C GLY A 15 15.52 0.43 -0.70
N SER A 16 14.83 0.56 0.44
CA SER A 16 13.44 0.11 0.60
C SER A 16 12.54 0.76 -0.46
N GLY A 17 11.78 -0.06 -1.19
CA GLY A 17 10.90 0.36 -2.27
C GLY A 17 11.59 0.63 -3.63
N MET A 18 12.89 0.93 -3.67
CA MET A 18 13.64 1.05 -4.93
C MET A 18 13.96 -0.32 -5.53
N ASN A 19 14.35 -1.27 -4.67
CA ASN A 19 14.67 -2.63 -5.10
C ASN A 19 13.47 -3.32 -5.78
N GLY A 20 12.27 -3.18 -5.24
CA GLY A 20 11.04 -3.75 -5.80
C GLY A 20 10.66 -3.13 -7.15
N ILE A 21 10.91 -1.82 -7.32
CA ILE A 21 10.70 -1.14 -8.61
C ILE A 21 11.71 -1.64 -9.65
N ALA A 22 12.99 -1.76 -9.29
CA ALA A 22 14.02 -2.30 -10.19
C ALA A 22 13.68 -3.73 -10.63
N GLU A 23 13.27 -4.57 -9.68
CA GLU A 23 12.90 -5.96 -9.93
C GLU A 23 11.65 -6.06 -10.82
N LEU A 24 10.65 -5.20 -10.59
CA LEU A 24 9.44 -5.12 -11.43
C LEU A 24 9.78 -4.68 -12.86
N LEU A 25 10.61 -3.65 -13.02
CA LEU A 25 11.03 -3.17 -14.34
C LEU A 25 11.78 -4.25 -15.12
N ALA A 26 12.71 -4.95 -14.47
CA ALA A 26 13.44 -6.06 -15.08
C ALA A 26 12.50 -7.18 -15.55
N ASN A 27 11.52 -7.55 -14.73
CA ASN A 27 10.51 -8.55 -15.08
C ASN A 27 9.57 -8.11 -16.23
N LEU A 28 9.32 -6.80 -16.35
CA LEU A 28 8.58 -6.24 -17.49
C LEU A 28 9.43 -6.12 -18.77
N GLY A 29 10.69 -6.58 -18.74
CA GLY A 29 11.60 -6.59 -19.88
C GLY A 29 12.30 -5.26 -20.16
N TYR A 30 12.33 -4.35 -19.18
CA TYR A 30 13.14 -3.14 -19.26
C TYR A 30 14.60 -3.45 -18.96
N SER A 31 15.51 -2.72 -19.61
CA SER A 31 16.93 -2.74 -19.26
C SER A 31 17.16 -1.88 -18.02
N VAL A 32 17.43 -2.52 -16.90
CA VAL A 32 17.59 -1.82 -15.61
C VAL A 32 19.05 -1.73 -15.21
N SER A 33 19.47 -0.54 -14.82
CA SER A 33 20.73 -0.31 -14.12
C SER A 33 20.49 0.49 -12.85
N GLY A 34 21.48 0.56 -11.97
CA GLY A 34 21.42 1.44 -10.82
C GLY A 34 22.70 1.48 -10.02
N SER A 35 22.75 2.42 -9.08
CA SER A 35 23.87 2.62 -8.17
C SER A 35 23.40 2.51 -6.72
N ASP A 36 24.26 2.05 -5.84
CA ASP A 36 24.06 2.17 -4.39
C ASP A 36 25.38 2.46 -3.69
N ALA A 37 25.32 3.05 -2.50
CA ALA A 37 26.50 3.40 -1.72
C ALA A 37 27.36 2.17 -1.38
N LYS A 38 26.72 1.01 -1.18
CA LYS A 38 27.39 -0.27 -0.89
C LYS A 38 26.63 -1.43 -1.51
N ARG A 39 27.37 -2.50 -1.83
CA ARG A 39 26.77 -3.81 -2.15
C ARG A 39 26.06 -4.40 -0.92
N SER A 40 24.98 -5.12 -1.17
CA SER A 40 24.17 -5.82 -0.18
C SER A 40 23.53 -7.07 -0.78
N ALA A 41 22.97 -7.93 0.05
CA ALA A 41 22.21 -9.10 -0.42
C ALA A 41 21.06 -8.72 -1.37
N VAL A 42 20.48 -7.52 -1.20
CA VAL A 42 19.44 -6.98 -2.08
C VAL A 42 20.02 -6.66 -3.47
N THR A 43 21.16 -5.97 -3.53
CA THR A 43 21.77 -5.62 -4.82
C THR A 43 22.29 -6.85 -5.54
N GLU A 44 22.80 -7.86 -4.82
CA GLU A 44 23.23 -9.12 -5.42
C GLU A 44 22.05 -9.90 -6.03
N ARG A 45 20.89 -9.89 -5.37
CA ARG A 45 19.65 -10.44 -5.93
C ARG A 45 19.26 -9.72 -7.22
N LEU A 46 19.37 -8.39 -7.28
CA LEU A 46 19.08 -7.65 -8.51
C LEU A 46 20.04 -8.03 -9.65
N VAL A 47 21.33 -8.21 -9.34
CA VAL A 47 22.32 -8.68 -10.32
C VAL A 47 21.95 -10.06 -10.87
N SER A 48 21.50 -11.00 -10.03
CA SER A 48 21.07 -12.33 -10.50
C SER A 48 19.82 -12.29 -11.40
N LEU A 49 19.07 -11.19 -11.36
CA LEU A 49 17.93 -10.91 -12.24
C LEU A 49 18.31 -10.11 -13.49
N GLY A 50 19.61 -9.91 -13.74
CA GLY A 50 20.13 -9.23 -14.93
C GLY A 50 20.21 -7.71 -14.79
N VAL A 51 19.99 -7.15 -13.61
CA VAL A 51 20.14 -5.71 -13.35
C VAL A 51 21.62 -5.34 -13.24
N ARG A 52 22.05 -4.30 -13.96
CA ARG A 52 23.41 -3.78 -13.83
C ARG A 52 23.51 -2.87 -12.60
N VAL A 53 24.13 -3.36 -11.54
CA VAL A 53 24.34 -2.56 -10.31
C VAL A 53 25.77 -2.05 -10.23
N HIS A 54 25.93 -0.78 -9.85
CA HIS A 54 27.18 -0.08 -9.57
C HIS A 54 27.31 0.19 -8.06
N GLU A 55 28.52 0.12 -7.53
CA GLU A 55 28.82 0.54 -6.15
C GLU A 55 29.41 1.94 -6.15
N GLY A 56 28.95 2.80 -5.24
CA GLY A 56 29.24 4.23 -5.24
C GLY A 56 28.43 5.01 -6.28
N HIS A 57 28.56 6.33 -6.24
CA HIS A 57 27.87 7.23 -7.16
C HIS A 57 28.85 7.96 -8.08
N ASP A 58 28.66 7.84 -9.39
CA ASP A 58 29.53 8.44 -10.41
C ASP A 58 28.71 8.85 -11.64
N ALA A 59 29.00 10.01 -12.22
CA ALA A 59 28.29 10.51 -13.41
C ALA A 59 28.29 9.51 -14.58
N ALA A 60 29.36 8.71 -14.72
CA ALA A 60 29.47 7.69 -15.76
C ALA A 60 28.45 6.55 -15.62
N HIS A 61 27.92 6.29 -14.40
CA HIS A 61 26.94 5.24 -14.15
C HIS A 61 25.60 5.49 -14.85
N VAL A 62 25.26 6.76 -15.15
CA VAL A 62 24.04 7.13 -15.89
C VAL A 62 23.99 6.43 -17.26
N GLY A 63 25.15 6.19 -17.89
CA GLY A 63 25.25 5.42 -19.13
C GLY A 63 24.34 5.96 -20.23
N ASP A 64 23.50 5.10 -20.79
CA ASP A 64 22.53 5.39 -21.85
C ASP A 64 21.08 5.38 -21.35
N ALA A 65 20.86 5.66 -20.06
CA ALA A 65 19.54 5.68 -19.45
C ALA A 65 18.58 6.63 -20.19
N ASP A 66 17.36 6.15 -20.43
CA ASP A 66 16.29 6.99 -20.98
C ASP A 66 15.55 7.76 -19.86
N VAL A 67 15.64 7.28 -18.61
CA VAL A 67 15.11 7.92 -17.40
C VAL A 67 15.94 7.54 -16.18
N LEU A 68 16.15 8.49 -15.27
CA LEU A 68 16.77 8.29 -13.97
C LEU A 68 15.71 8.38 -12.86
N VAL A 69 15.69 7.39 -11.97
CA VAL A 69 14.79 7.33 -10.81
C VAL A 69 15.60 7.42 -9.54
N TYR A 70 15.19 8.28 -8.59
CA TYR A 70 15.90 8.44 -7.33
C TYR A 70 14.96 8.27 -6.12
N SER A 71 15.51 7.80 -5.00
CA SER A 71 14.81 7.78 -3.71
C SER A 71 14.91 9.13 -3.00
N SER A 72 14.02 9.38 -2.03
CA SER A 72 14.04 10.60 -1.20
C SER A 72 15.34 10.80 -0.41
N ALA A 73 16.11 9.72 -0.17
CA ALA A 73 17.41 9.79 0.51
C ALA A 73 18.54 10.34 -0.39
N ILE A 74 18.34 10.44 -1.70
CA ILE A 74 19.36 10.92 -2.64
C ILE A 74 19.26 12.43 -2.78
N ARG A 75 20.36 13.12 -2.47
CA ARG A 75 20.45 14.58 -2.61
C ARG A 75 20.51 15.00 -4.09
N PRO A 76 19.93 16.15 -4.48
CA PRO A 76 20.03 16.68 -5.85
C PRO A 76 21.47 16.90 -6.35
N THR A 77 22.43 17.05 -5.44
CA THR A 77 23.86 17.18 -5.74
C THR A 77 24.55 15.86 -6.09
N ASN A 78 23.83 14.74 -6.09
CA ASN A 78 24.37 13.46 -6.52
C ASN A 78 24.88 13.56 -7.98
N PRO A 79 26.10 13.08 -8.27
CA PRO A 79 26.72 13.23 -9.59
C PRO A 79 25.90 12.62 -10.73
N GLU A 80 25.14 11.54 -10.47
CA GLU A 80 24.27 10.90 -11.46
C GLU A 80 23.04 11.75 -11.77
N ILE A 81 22.45 12.39 -10.77
CA ILE A 81 21.32 13.33 -10.95
C ILE A 81 21.78 14.57 -11.74
N VAL A 82 22.93 15.13 -11.36
CA VAL A 82 23.51 16.31 -12.03
C VAL A 82 23.79 15.99 -13.50
N GLU A 83 24.38 14.83 -13.78
CA GLU A 83 24.72 14.42 -15.14
C GLU A 83 23.49 14.11 -15.99
N ALA A 84 22.51 13.38 -15.44
CA ALA A 84 21.23 13.13 -16.13
C ALA A 84 20.53 14.44 -16.49
N THR A 85 20.51 15.40 -15.55
CA THR A 85 19.93 16.72 -15.77
C THR A 85 20.68 17.49 -16.87
N ARG A 86 22.02 17.50 -16.83
CA ARG A 86 22.88 18.12 -17.86
C ARG A 86 22.59 17.56 -19.26
N ARG A 87 22.35 16.25 -19.34
CA ARG A 87 22.01 15.52 -20.58
C ARG A 87 20.54 15.59 -20.97
N ARG A 88 19.70 16.28 -20.18
CA ARG A 88 18.24 16.34 -20.35
C ARG A 88 17.56 14.97 -20.33
N ILE A 89 18.14 14.01 -19.61
CA ILE A 89 17.48 12.76 -19.26
C ILE A 89 16.47 13.09 -18.15
N PRO A 90 15.19 12.68 -18.27
CA PRO A 90 14.20 12.88 -17.21
C PRO A 90 14.68 12.28 -15.89
N VAL A 91 14.63 13.09 -14.83
CA VAL A 91 14.94 12.69 -13.46
C VAL A 91 13.65 12.73 -12.65
N ILE A 92 13.18 11.57 -12.20
CA ILE A 92 11.89 11.43 -11.52
C ILE A 92 12.04 10.76 -10.15
N PRO A 93 11.23 11.12 -9.15
CA PRO A 93 11.26 10.46 -7.86
C PRO A 93 10.64 9.06 -7.93
N ARG A 94 11.02 8.18 -7.00
CA ARG A 94 10.51 6.81 -6.82
C ARG A 94 8.99 6.69 -7.00
N ALA A 95 8.23 7.55 -6.32
CA ALA A 95 6.78 7.48 -6.32
C ALA A 95 6.14 7.76 -7.69
N GLU A 96 6.81 8.55 -8.53
CA GLU A 96 6.36 8.81 -9.89
C GLU A 96 6.55 7.58 -10.79
N MET A 97 7.70 6.92 -10.69
CA MET A 97 7.91 5.64 -11.37
C MET A 97 6.90 4.58 -10.90
N LEU A 98 6.65 4.50 -9.60
CA LEU A 98 5.65 3.59 -9.04
C LEU A 98 4.25 3.87 -9.59
N ALA A 99 3.87 5.15 -9.70
CA ALA A 99 2.61 5.56 -10.29
C ALA A 99 2.48 5.11 -11.75
N GLU A 100 3.53 5.29 -12.56
CA GLU A 100 3.53 4.87 -13.96
C GLU A 100 3.46 3.35 -14.11
N LEU A 101 4.11 2.58 -13.23
CA LEU A 101 3.99 1.12 -13.18
C LEU A 101 2.58 0.68 -12.80
N MET A 102 1.94 1.38 -11.85
CA MET A 102 0.57 1.12 -11.44
C MET A 102 -0.42 1.33 -12.60
N ARG A 103 -0.18 2.30 -13.49
CA ARG A 103 -1.03 2.54 -14.69
C ARG A 103 -1.02 1.39 -15.69
N LEU A 104 -0.01 0.53 -15.66
CA LEU A 104 0.12 -0.61 -16.56
C LEU A 104 -0.59 -1.87 -16.04
N ARG A 105 -1.14 -1.81 -14.82
CA ARG A 105 -1.71 -2.93 -14.09
C ARG A 105 -3.07 -2.55 -13.51
N TYR A 106 -3.83 -3.54 -13.04
CA TYR A 106 -4.99 -3.29 -12.21
C TYR A 106 -4.51 -2.87 -10.81
N GLY A 107 -4.32 -1.56 -10.63
CA GLY A 107 -3.70 -0.97 -9.44
C GLY A 107 -4.64 -0.83 -8.25
N ILE A 108 -4.26 -1.39 -7.11
CA ILE A 108 -4.91 -1.25 -5.81
C ILE A 108 -3.97 -0.47 -4.90
N ALA A 109 -4.35 0.75 -4.52
CA ALA A 109 -3.57 1.60 -3.63
C ALA A 109 -4.22 1.69 -2.26
N VAL A 110 -3.45 1.45 -1.20
CA VAL A 110 -3.94 1.43 0.18
C VAL A 110 -3.36 2.61 0.95
N ALA A 111 -4.22 3.59 1.26
CA ALA A 111 -3.88 4.82 1.97
C ALA A 111 -4.55 4.89 3.36
N GLY A 112 -4.09 5.85 4.16
CA GLY A 112 -4.60 6.18 5.49
C GLY A 112 -3.49 6.16 6.52
N ALA A 113 -3.60 6.88 7.64
CA ALA A 113 -2.52 6.98 8.62
C ALA A 113 -2.10 5.60 9.15
N HIS A 114 -3.07 4.79 9.56
CA HIS A 114 -2.86 3.48 10.17
C HIS A 114 -3.39 2.33 9.32
N GLY A 115 -2.73 1.17 9.40
CA GLY A 115 -3.23 -0.08 8.81
C GLY A 115 -2.91 -0.30 7.33
N LYS A 116 -2.15 0.59 6.68
CA LYS A 116 -1.71 0.47 5.27
C LYS A 116 -1.00 -0.86 5.00
N THR A 117 0.04 -1.17 5.77
CA THR A 117 0.87 -2.37 5.58
C THR A 117 0.10 -3.65 5.78
N THR A 118 -0.64 -3.78 6.87
CA THR A 118 -1.46 -4.96 7.15
C THR A 118 -2.50 -5.18 6.06
N THR A 119 -3.24 -4.13 5.68
CA THR A 119 -4.28 -4.20 4.65
C THR A 119 -3.70 -4.55 3.28
N THR A 120 -2.58 -3.93 2.88
CA THR A 120 -1.88 -4.25 1.63
C THR A 120 -1.43 -5.71 1.60
N SER A 121 -0.90 -6.19 2.72
CA SER A 121 -0.46 -7.59 2.89
C SER A 121 -1.62 -8.57 2.77
N MET A 122 -2.75 -8.28 3.42
CA MET A 122 -3.96 -9.10 3.36
C MET A 122 -4.54 -9.16 1.95
N ILE A 123 -4.65 -8.02 1.26
CA ILE A 123 -5.11 -7.97 -0.12
C ILE A 123 -4.18 -8.80 -1.02
N ALA A 124 -2.86 -8.62 -0.90
CA ALA A 124 -1.90 -9.38 -1.69
C ALA A 124 -2.01 -10.90 -1.44
N LEU A 125 -2.19 -11.32 -0.18
CA LEU A 125 -2.35 -12.73 0.17
C LEU A 125 -3.66 -13.32 -0.37
N VAL A 126 -4.79 -12.61 -0.24
CA VAL A 126 -6.08 -13.08 -0.78
C VAL A 126 -6.01 -13.25 -2.29
N LEU A 127 -5.43 -12.27 -3.00
CA LEU A 127 -5.24 -12.35 -4.46
C LEU A 127 -4.29 -13.47 -4.86
N GLU A 128 -3.21 -13.69 -4.10
CA GLU A 128 -2.27 -14.80 -4.30
C GLU A 128 -2.96 -16.16 -4.14
N ARG A 129 -3.72 -16.34 -3.06
CA ARG A 129 -4.48 -17.58 -2.81
C ARG A 129 -5.61 -17.81 -3.81
N ALA A 130 -6.13 -16.74 -4.41
CA ALA A 130 -7.08 -16.82 -5.51
C ALA A 130 -6.40 -17.16 -6.87
N GLY A 131 -5.08 -17.34 -6.92
CA GLY A 131 -4.34 -17.64 -8.14
C GLY A 131 -4.14 -16.44 -9.06
N LEU A 132 -4.40 -15.21 -8.59
CA LEU A 132 -4.24 -13.98 -9.37
C LEU A 132 -2.80 -13.44 -9.32
N ASP A 133 -1.94 -14.04 -8.49
CA ASP A 133 -0.49 -13.80 -8.43
C ASP A 133 -0.11 -12.30 -8.54
N PRO A 134 -0.47 -11.45 -7.55
CA PRO A 134 -0.32 -10.00 -7.66
C PRO A 134 1.13 -9.54 -7.43
N THR A 135 1.54 -8.45 -8.07
CA THR A 135 2.70 -7.71 -7.59
C THR A 135 2.31 -6.88 -6.35
N ALA A 136 3.10 -6.93 -5.28
CA ALA A 136 2.87 -6.17 -4.06
C ALA A 136 4.08 -5.30 -3.70
N VAL A 137 3.87 -4.01 -3.42
CA VAL A 137 4.90 -3.04 -3.02
C VAL A 137 4.54 -2.48 -1.64
N ILE A 138 5.34 -2.81 -0.64
CA ILE A 138 5.02 -2.62 0.78
C ILE A 138 6.20 -1.88 1.41
N GLY A 139 5.94 -0.76 2.09
CA GLY A 139 6.99 0.11 2.65
C GLY A 139 7.82 -0.57 3.75
N GLY A 140 7.31 -1.67 4.32
CA GLY A 140 7.98 -2.54 5.28
C GLY A 140 8.26 -3.97 4.76
N ARG A 141 8.96 -4.78 5.56
CA ARG A 141 9.20 -6.21 5.25
C ARG A 141 7.98 -7.04 5.62
N LEU A 142 7.54 -7.94 4.72
CA LEU A 142 6.49 -8.90 5.01
C LEU A 142 7.08 -10.21 5.53
N SER A 143 6.69 -10.63 6.74
CA SER A 143 7.14 -11.90 7.33
C SER A 143 6.71 -13.12 6.49
N ALA A 144 5.57 -13.06 5.81
CA ALA A 144 5.07 -14.15 4.96
C ALA A 144 5.80 -14.29 3.62
N PHE A 145 6.47 -13.24 3.12
CA PHE A 145 7.15 -13.24 1.81
C PHE A 145 8.66 -12.98 1.90
N GLY A 146 9.20 -12.68 3.09
CA GLY A 146 10.63 -12.49 3.35
C GLY A 146 11.25 -11.17 2.85
N SER A 147 10.52 -10.39 2.04
CA SER A 147 10.96 -9.14 1.39
C SER A 147 9.94 -7.99 1.53
N SER A 148 10.33 -6.77 1.15
CA SER A 148 9.47 -5.56 1.06
C SER A 148 8.65 -5.49 -0.24
N ALA A 149 8.87 -6.41 -1.17
CA ALA A 149 8.14 -6.48 -2.41
C ALA A 149 7.96 -7.93 -2.84
N ARG A 150 6.75 -8.26 -3.31
CA ARG A 150 6.43 -9.53 -3.96
C ARG A 150 6.23 -9.24 -5.44
N LEU A 151 6.88 -10.00 -6.31
CA LEU A 151 6.62 -9.90 -7.73
C LEU A 151 5.74 -11.06 -8.16
N GLY A 152 4.55 -10.70 -8.58
CA GLY A 152 3.62 -11.61 -9.20
C GLY A 152 3.60 -11.40 -10.71
N ARG A 153 3.22 -12.44 -11.44
CA ARG A 153 3.08 -12.42 -12.90
C ARG A 153 1.70 -11.93 -13.34
N GLY A 154 0.72 -11.94 -12.44
CA GLY A 154 -0.64 -11.51 -12.72
C GLY A 154 -0.77 -10.00 -12.92
N ASP A 155 -1.98 -9.59 -13.30
CA ASP A 155 -2.27 -8.22 -13.73
C ASP A 155 -2.55 -7.26 -12.58
N CYS A 156 -2.70 -7.77 -11.35
CA CYS A 156 -2.93 -6.94 -10.18
C CYS A 156 -1.62 -6.41 -9.61
N MET A 157 -1.66 -5.14 -9.19
CA MET A 157 -0.60 -4.52 -8.40
C MET A 157 -1.21 -3.92 -7.14
N VAL A 158 -0.71 -4.31 -5.97
CA VAL A 158 -1.13 -3.76 -4.67
C VAL A 158 0.01 -2.93 -4.11
N ALA A 159 -0.25 -1.68 -3.73
CA ALA A 159 0.78 -0.83 -3.14
C ALA A 159 0.26 -0.02 -1.96
N GLU A 160 1.14 0.20 -0.99
CA GLU A 160 0.92 1.22 0.01
C GLU A 160 0.99 2.62 -0.63
N ALA A 161 0.09 3.48 -0.21
CA ALA A 161 0.00 4.87 -0.61
C ALA A 161 0.23 5.74 0.63
N ASP A 162 1.43 6.32 0.72
CA ASP A 162 1.86 7.12 1.85
C ASP A 162 1.54 8.61 1.62
N GLU A 163 0.81 9.18 2.58
CA GLU A 163 0.46 10.58 2.65
C GLU A 163 1.61 11.48 3.11
N SER A 164 2.68 10.95 3.69
CA SER A 164 3.69 11.72 4.43
C SER A 164 4.40 12.82 3.63
N ASP A 165 4.60 12.63 2.33
CA ASP A 165 5.29 13.55 1.42
C ASP A 165 4.42 13.95 0.22
N ARG A 166 3.09 13.75 0.33
CA ARG A 166 2.10 13.90 -0.76
C ARG A 166 2.34 12.99 -1.97
N SER A 167 3.27 12.03 -1.90
CA SER A 167 3.62 11.21 -3.06
C SER A 167 2.52 10.26 -3.49
N PHE A 168 1.59 9.89 -2.59
CA PHE A 168 0.37 9.18 -2.98
C PHE A 168 -0.49 9.94 -4.00
N LEU A 169 -0.42 11.29 -4.02
CA LEU A 169 -1.04 12.12 -5.07
C LEU A 169 -0.34 11.98 -6.43
N LYS A 170 0.69 11.16 -6.58
CA LYS A 170 1.21 10.77 -7.90
C LYS A 170 0.57 9.48 -8.40
N LEU A 171 0.13 8.61 -7.50
CA LEU A 171 -0.46 7.31 -7.84
C LEU A 171 -1.72 7.47 -8.69
N SER A 172 -1.98 6.45 -9.51
CA SER A 172 -3.12 6.35 -10.41
C SER A 172 -3.81 4.99 -10.24
N PRO A 173 -4.46 4.74 -9.09
CA PRO A 173 -5.07 3.45 -8.80
C PRO A 173 -6.37 3.22 -9.60
N THR A 174 -6.67 1.95 -9.87
CA THR A 174 -8.02 1.53 -10.27
C THR A 174 -8.94 1.33 -9.05
N VAL A 175 -8.36 0.92 -7.92
CA VAL A 175 -9.05 0.84 -6.62
C VAL A 175 -8.23 1.57 -5.57
N ALA A 176 -8.85 2.51 -4.86
CA ALA A 176 -8.24 3.18 -3.71
C ALA A 176 -8.90 2.68 -2.42
N VAL A 177 -8.14 2.12 -1.50
CA VAL A 177 -8.59 1.79 -0.15
C VAL A 177 -8.11 2.89 0.79
N ILE A 178 -9.01 3.47 1.59
CA ILE A 178 -8.68 4.50 2.57
C ILE A 178 -9.14 4.00 3.95
N THR A 179 -8.18 3.74 4.83
CA THR A 179 -8.43 3.12 6.14
C THR A 179 -8.88 4.10 7.21
N ASN A 180 -8.28 5.29 7.24
CA ASN A 180 -8.56 6.37 8.20
C ASN A 180 -7.81 7.65 7.77
N ILE A 181 -8.16 8.79 8.37
CA ILE A 181 -7.44 10.05 8.24
C ILE A 181 -7.10 10.55 9.64
N ASP A 182 -5.81 10.71 9.94
CA ASP A 182 -5.32 11.20 11.22
C ASP A 182 -4.39 12.41 11.03
N ARG A 183 -4.11 13.17 12.09
CA ARG A 183 -3.23 14.34 12.10
C ARG A 183 -1.75 13.97 12.10
N GLU A 184 -1.37 12.98 11.30
CA GLU A 184 0.01 12.59 11.08
C GLU A 184 0.60 13.33 9.89
N HIS A 185 1.94 13.44 9.87
CA HIS A 185 2.70 14.01 8.75
C HIS A 185 2.31 15.44 8.34
N MET A 186 1.77 16.22 9.29
CA MET A 186 1.33 17.59 9.09
C MET A 186 2.42 18.54 8.55
N GLU A 187 3.70 18.20 8.74
CA GLU A 187 4.87 18.91 8.18
C GLU A 187 4.76 19.14 6.65
N ALA A 188 4.14 18.20 5.94
CA ALA A 188 3.96 18.27 4.49
C ALA A 188 2.68 19.03 4.07
N TYR A 189 1.87 19.50 5.02
CA TYR A 189 0.54 20.07 4.78
C TYR A 189 0.40 21.45 5.42
N GLY A 190 -0.30 22.38 4.76
CA GLY A 190 -0.55 23.72 5.32
C GLY A 190 -1.61 23.72 6.42
N GLY A 191 -2.22 22.56 6.69
CA GLY A 191 -3.20 22.35 7.75
C GLY A 191 -3.95 21.04 7.56
N PHE A 192 -4.83 20.73 8.53
CA PHE A 192 -5.56 19.46 8.51
C PHE A 192 -6.59 19.42 7.37
N ALA A 193 -7.16 20.58 7.01
CA ALA A 193 -8.02 20.72 5.85
C ALA A 193 -7.28 20.40 4.53
N ASP A 194 -5.99 20.73 4.43
CA ASP A 194 -5.17 20.39 3.26
C ASP A 194 -4.91 18.89 3.18
N LEU A 195 -4.67 18.24 4.33
CA LEU A 195 -4.54 16.78 4.40
C LEU A 195 -5.84 16.09 3.98
N GLN A 196 -6.98 16.53 4.54
CA GLN A 196 -8.31 16.05 4.13
C GLN A 196 -8.55 16.24 2.63
N GLN A 197 -8.21 17.41 2.07
CA GLN A 197 -8.32 17.66 0.63
C GLN A 197 -7.42 16.72 -0.18
N ALA A 198 -6.19 16.43 0.29
CA ALA A 198 -5.31 15.48 -0.38
C ALA A 198 -5.93 14.07 -0.44
N PHE A 199 -6.60 13.60 0.61
CA PHE A 199 -7.33 12.32 0.56
C PHE A 199 -8.49 12.35 -0.44
N VAL A 200 -9.21 13.47 -0.55
CA VAL A 200 -10.25 13.66 -1.58
C VAL A 200 -9.65 13.62 -2.99
N ASP A 201 -8.53 14.31 -3.21
CA ASP A 201 -7.84 14.35 -4.50
C ASP A 201 -7.32 12.95 -4.90
N PHE A 202 -6.79 12.22 -3.94
CA PHE A 202 -6.38 10.82 -4.11
C PHE A 202 -7.55 9.91 -4.49
N ALA A 203 -8.66 9.98 -3.75
CA ALA A 203 -9.87 9.23 -4.09
C ALA A 203 -10.37 9.58 -5.50
N ASN A 204 -10.27 10.85 -5.90
CA ASN A 204 -10.74 11.34 -7.19
C ASN A 204 -9.85 10.96 -8.38
N LYS A 205 -8.63 10.47 -8.15
CA LYS A 205 -7.76 9.88 -9.19
C LYS A 205 -8.22 8.52 -9.67
N VAL A 206 -9.04 7.82 -8.89
CA VAL A 206 -9.66 6.57 -9.32
C VAL A 206 -10.46 6.83 -10.60
N PRO A 207 -10.28 6.04 -11.68
CA PRO A 207 -11.03 6.23 -12.91
C PRO A 207 -12.52 5.98 -12.71
N PHE A 208 -13.39 6.44 -13.62
CA PHE A 208 -14.85 6.32 -13.47
C PHE A 208 -15.34 4.86 -13.35
N TYR A 209 -14.58 3.90 -13.89
CA TYR A 209 -14.85 2.46 -13.82
C TYR A 209 -14.23 1.78 -12.59
N GLY A 210 -13.48 2.54 -11.77
CA GLY A 210 -12.85 2.06 -10.55
C GLY A 210 -13.74 2.21 -9.31
N ALA A 211 -13.16 1.99 -8.14
CA ALA A 211 -13.85 2.14 -6.86
C ALA A 211 -12.96 2.72 -5.76
N VAL A 212 -13.57 3.49 -4.87
CA VAL A 212 -12.99 3.89 -3.59
C VAL A 212 -13.59 3.00 -2.50
N ILE A 213 -12.76 2.39 -1.67
CA ILE A 213 -13.16 1.59 -0.51
C ILE A 213 -12.84 2.41 0.74
N ALA A 214 -13.87 2.87 1.47
CA ALA A 214 -13.72 3.84 2.56
C ALA A 214 -14.26 3.31 3.89
N CYS A 215 -13.47 3.44 4.95
CA CYS A 215 -13.87 3.09 6.32
C CYS A 215 -14.83 4.13 6.89
N LEU A 216 -16.10 3.77 7.11
CA LEU A 216 -17.06 4.68 7.74
C LEU A 216 -16.92 4.78 9.25
N ASP A 217 -16.15 3.90 9.89
CA ASP A 217 -15.88 4.00 11.33
C ASP A 217 -14.98 5.19 11.67
N ASP A 218 -14.24 5.70 10.69
CA ASP A 218 -13.40 6.90 10.80
C ASP A 218 -14.24 8.17 10.58
N ALA A 219 -14.26 9.05 11.57
CA ALA A 219 -15.09 10.26 11.54
C ALA A 219 -14.64 11.25 10.45
N GLU A 220 -13.33 11.36 10.24
CA GLU A 220 -12.73 12.28 9.29
C GLU A 220 -12.96 11.85 7.86
N LEU A 221 -12.79 10.56 7.57
CA LEU A 221 -13.11 9.96 6.28
C LEU A 221 -14.61 10.07 5.99
N ARG A 222 -15.48 9.84 6.98
CA ARG A 222 -16.93 10.06 6.85
C ARG A 222 -17.27 11.51 6.53
N HIS A 223 -16.56 12.47 7.14
CA HIS A 223 -16.75 13.90 6.90
C HIS A 223 -16.38 14.29 5.46
N VAL A 224 -15.30 13.74 4.91
CA VAL A 224 -14.84 14.09 3.56
C VAL A 224 -15.46 13.24 2.44
N LEU A 225 -16.08 12.10 2.76
CA LEU A 225 -16.69 11.19 1.77
C LEU A 225 -17.63 11.89 0.78
N PRO A 226 -18.50 12.85 1.17
CA PRO A 226 -19.38 13.57 0.23
C PRO A 226 -18.64 14.42 -0.81
N ARG A 227 -17.36 14.73 -0.59
CA ARG A 227 -16.51 15.49 -1.53
C ARG A 227 -15.86 14.57 -2.58
N MET A 228 -15.95 13.26 -2.42
CA MET A 228 -15.44 12.28 -3.39
C MET A 228 -16.43 12.11 -4.54
N THR A 229 -15.92 12.22 -5.77
CA THR A 229 -16.72 12.16 -7.01
C THR A 229 -16.75 10.76 -7.62
N ARG A 230 -15.98 9.83 -7.07
CA ARG A 230 -15.87 8.44 -7.56
C ARG A 230 -16.78 7.52 -6.76
N ARG A 231 -17.15 6.39 -7.36
CA ARG A 231 -17.99 5.39 -6.70
C ARG A 231 -17.31 4.89 -5.43
N ALA A 232 -17.91 5.17 -4.29
CA ALA A 232 -17.44 4.70 -2.99
C ALA A 232 -18.23 3.46 -2.54
N THR A 233 -17.52 2.43 -2.09
CA THR A 233 -18.06 1.32 -1.31
C THR A 233 -17.56 1.47 0.11
N THR A 234 -18.46 1.45 1.07
CA THR A 234 -18.12 1.70 2.47
C THR A 234 -18.00 0.42 3.26
N TYR A 235 -17.10 0.40 4.24
CA TYR A 235 -16.94 -0.68 5.21
C TYR A 235 -16.83 -0.14 6.64
N GLY A 236 -16.77 -1.02 7.62
CA GLY A 236 -16.71 -0.70 9.05
C GLY A 236 -17.59 -1.65 9.86
N ARG A 237 -18.04 -1.22 11.03
CA ARG A 237 -18.93 -2.00 11.91
C ARG A 237 -20.19 -2.50 11.21
N ASP A 238 -20.84 -1.67 10.41
CA ASP A 238 -22.08 -2.06 9.71
C ASP A 238 -21.84 -3.15 8.65
N ALA A 239 -20.67 -3.12 7.99
CA ALA A 239 -20.30 -4.17 7.04
C ALA A 239 -19.96 -5.47 7.77
N ALA A 240 -19.22 -5.40 8.89
CA ALA A 240 -18.97 -6.55 9.74
C ALA A 240 -20.27 -7.16 10.25
N HIS A 241 -21.22 -6.34 10.69
CA HIS A 241 -22.52 -6.81 11.17
C HIS A 241 -23.27 -7.59 10.10
N ARG A 242 -23.40 -7.04 8.87
CA ARG A 242 -24.08 -7.73 7.76
C ARG A 242 -23.40 -9.05 7.39
N LEU A 243 -22.07 -9.02 7.19
CA LEU A 243 -21.31 -10.21 6.83
C LEU A 243 -21.44 -11.31 7.88
N VAL A 244 -21.29 -10.97 9.16
CA VAL A 244 -21.39 -11.96 10.23
C VAL A 244 -22.79 -12.52 10.35
N THR A 245 -23.84 -11.68 10.24
CA THR A 245 -25.23 -12.13 10.24
C THR A 245 -25.46 -13.19 9.16
N GLU A 246 -24.98 -12.96 7.93
CA GLU A 246 -25.12 -13.92 6.82
C GLU A 246 -24.33 -15.21 7.06
N LEU A 247 -23.08 -15.10 7.53
CA LEU A 247 -22.23 -16.26 7.80
C LEU A 247 -22.80 -17.15 8.91
N VAL A 248 -23.26 -16.57 10.02
CA VAL A 248 -23.83 -17.36 11.12
C VAL A 248 -25.18 -17.97 10.75
N SER A 249 -25.98 -17.29 9.92
CA SER A 249 -27.20 -17.85 9.34
C SER A 249 -26.92 -19.06 8.45
N ALA A 250 -25.73 -19.12 7.83
CA ALA A 250 -25.23 -20.28 7.10
C ALA A 250 -24.57 -21.35 7.98
N GLY A 251 -24.64 -21.21 9.31
CA GLY A 251 -24.09 -22.16 10.29
C GLY A 251 -22.60 -22.01 10.60
N ILE A 252 -21.95 -20.96 10.07
CA ILE A 252 -20.53 -20.67 10.28
C ILE A 252 -20.36 -19.97 11.64
N THR A 253 -19.46 -20.48 12.47
CA THR A 253 -19.15 -19.85 13.77
C THR A 253 -18.29 -18.60 13.57
N ASN A 254 -18.69 -17.48 14.18
CA ASN A 254 -17.87 -16.28 14.23
C ASN A 254 -16.70 -16.44 15.21
N VAL A 255 -15.49 -16.03 14.83
CA VAL A 255 -14.32 -16.01 15.71
C VAL A 255 -13.63 -14.65 15.58
N SER A 256 -13.50 -13.88 16.67
CA SER A 256 -12.96 -12.51 16.65
C SER A 256 -12.25 -12.14 17.97
N GLY A 257 -11.53 -11.01 18.00
CA GLY A 257 -10.63 -10.63 19.10
C GLY A 257 -11.26 -9.92 20.31
N LEU A 258 -12.59 -9.77 20.36
CA LEU A 258 -13.33 -8.98 21.37
C LEU A 258 -12.81 -7.54 21.58
N ALA A 259 -11.97 -7.01 20.68
CA ALA A 259 -11.47 -5.64 20.76
C ALA A 259 -12.56 -4.62 20.38
N LEU A 260 -12.22 -3.33 20.47
CA LEU A 260 -13.08 -2.23 20.00
C LEU A 260 -13.39 -2.35 18.51
N GLY A 261 -14.54 -1.79 18.10
CA GLY A 261 -14.89 -1.66 16.69
C GLY A 261 -15.48 -2.94 16.10
N ILE A 262 -14.87 -3.43 15.02
CA ILE A 262 -15.42 -4.53 14.21
C ILE A 262 -15.52 -5.85 14.96
N ASP A 263 -14.64 -6.10 15.94
CA ASP A 263 -14.68 -7.30 16.77
C ASP A 263 -15.96 -7.34 17.61
N ALA A 264 -16.24 -6.26 18.34
CA ALA A 264 -17.48 -6.13 19.11
C ALA A 264 -18.72 -6.20 18.22
N ALA A 265 -18.69 -5.53 17.05
CA ALA A 265 -19.79 -5.55 16.10
C ALA A 265 -20.04 -6.96 15.54
N ALA A 266 -18.98 -7.72 15.25
CA ALA A 266 -19.06 -9.11 14.80
C ALA A 266 -19.69 -10.01 15.87
N HIS A 267 -19.23 -9.92 17.11
CA HIS A 267 -19.81 -10.68 18.22
C HIS A 267 -21.29 -10.33 18.45
N GLN A 268 -21.63 -9.04 18.43
CA GLN A 268 -23.01 -8.59 18.60
C GLN A 268 -23.90 -9.11 17.46
N ALA A 269 -23.46 -9.00 16.21
CA ALA A 269 -24.20 -9.49 15.05
C ALA A 269 -24.44 -11.00 15.10
N ALA A 270 -23.44 -11.77 15.51
CA ALA A 270 -23.57 -13.21 15.69
C ALA A 270 -24.63 -13.56 16.75
N LEU A 271 -24.61 -12.87 17.89
CA LEU A 271 -25.57 -13.07 18.98
C LEU A 271 -26.99 -12.65 18.57
N ASP A 272 -27.13 -11.53 17.87
CA ASP A 272 -28.44 -11.00 17.44
C ASP A 272 -29.10 -11.91 16.39
N ALA A 273 -28.30 -12.59 15.57
CA ALA A 273 -28.75 -13.62 14.64
C ALA A 273 -28.95 -15.01 15.28
N GLY A 274 -28.76 -15.16 16.59
CA GLY A 274 -28.85 -16.45 17.30
C GLY A 274 -27.75 -17.44 16.90
N GLY A 275 -26.66 -16.95 16.34
CA GLY A 275 -25.51 -17.72 15.86
C GLY A 275 -24.49 -18.03 16.95
N ARG A 276 -23.50 -18.84 16.60
CA ARG A 276 -22.35 -19.15 17.47
C ARG A 276 -21.24 -18.13 17.28
N THR A 277 -20.62 -17.70 18.38
CA THR A 277 -19.48 -16.82 18.36
C THR A 277 -18.45 -17.20 19.41
N LEU A 278 -17.17 -17.07 19.10
CA LEU A 278 -16.04 -17.34 19.98
C LEU A 278 -15.11 -16.12 20.05
N ALA A 279 -14.79 -15.66 21.26
CA ALA A 279 -13.83 -14.59 21.48
C ALA A 279 -12.41 -15.14 21.67
N VAL A 280 -11.42 -14.56 20.98
CA VAL A 280 -10.00 -14.86 21.14
C VAL A 280 -9.32 -13.65 21.79
N MET A 281 -9.17 -13.67 23.11
CA MET A 281 -8.67 -12.53 23.86
C MET A 281 -7.13 -12.49 23.89
N GLY A 282 -6.54 -11.41 23.39
CA GLY A 282 -5.08 -11.20 23.39
C GLY A 282 -4.46 -10.91 24.76
N CYS A 283 -5.28 -10.59 25.77
CA CYS A 283 -4.87 -10.26 27.13
C CYS A 283 -5.04 -11.41 28.13
N GLY A 284 -5.30 -12.63 27.66
CA GLY A 284 -5.57 -13.80 28.52
C GLY A 284 -7.06 -13.97 28.84
N ILE A 285 -7.46 -15.20 29.16
CA ILE A 285 -8.87 -15.58 29.31
C ILE A 285 -9.57 -14.93 30.52
N ASP A 286 -8.79 -14.54 31.53
CA ASP A 286 -9.30 -13.95 32.76
C ASP A 286 -9.42 -12.42 32.68
N GLN A 287 -8.98 -11.81 31.58
CA GLN A 287 -8.95 -10.37 31.41
C GLN A 287 -9.74 -9.95 30.16
N VAL A 288 -10.89 -9.30 30.37
CA VAL A 288 -11.63 -8.65 29.28
C VAL A 288 -11.09 -7.24 29.08
N TYR A 289 -10.47 -7.01 27.92
CA TYR A 289 -10.02 -5.69 27.46
C TYR A 289 -10.55 -5.44 26.03
N PRO A 290 -11.22 -4.30 25.78
CA PRO A 290 -11.48 -3.20 26.71
C PRO A 290 -12.49 -3.58 27.83
N PRO A 291 -12.39 -2.99 29.04
CA PRO A 291 -13.29 -3.33 30.15
C PRO A 291 -14.77 -3.13 29.86
N GLU A 292 -15.10 -2.22 28.95
CA GLU A 292 -16.46 -1.92 28.48
C GLU A 292 -17.13 -3.13 27.83
N HIS A 293 -16.36 -4.09 27.32
CA HIS A 293 -16.89 -5.29 26.67
C HIS A 293 -17.22 -6.43 27.63
N ARG A 294 -17.13 -6.25 28.95
CA ARG A 294 -17.47 -7.31 29.94
C ARG A 294 -18.88 -7.87 29.75
N THR A 295 -19.85 -7.02 29.46
CA THR A 295 -21.25 -7.46 29.22
C THR A 295 -21.37 -8.27 27.93
N LEU A 296 -20.64 -7.88 26.88
CA LEU A 296 -20.61 -8.63 25.62
C LEU A 296 -19.90 -9.97 25.81
N ALA A 297 -18.77 -9.99 26.51
CA ALA A 297 -18.02 -11.19 26.84
C ALA A 297 -18.89 -12.23 27.58
N ALA A 298 -19.69 -11.80 28.55
CA ALA A 298 -20.57 -12.68 29.31
C ALA A 298 -21.69 -13.33 28.47
N ARG A 299 -22.01 -12.77 27.30
CA ARG A 299 -23.00 -13.34 26.37
C ARG A 299 -22.37 -14.30 25.35
N ILE A 300 -21.05 -14.26 25.20
CA ILE A 300 -20.30 -15.17 24.32
C ILE A 300 -20.13 -16.48 25.10
N THR A 301 -20.78 -17.54 24.63
CA THR A 301 -20.81 -18.88 25.25
C THR A 301 -20.07 -19.91 24.42
#